data_AF-A0A3C0IYK7-F1
#
_entry.id   AF-A0A3C0IYK7-F1
#
_cell.length_a   1.000
_cell.length_b   1.000
_cell.length_c   1.000
_cell.angle_alpha   90.00
_cell.angle_beta   90.00
_cell.angle_gamma   90.00
#
_symmetry.space_group_name_H-M   'P 1'
#
loop_
_entity.id
_entity.type
_entity.pdbx_description
1 polymer ?
#
loop_
_entity_poly.entity_id
_entity_poly.type
_entity_poly.pdbx_seq_one_letter_code
_entity_poly.pdbx_strand_id
1 'polypeptide(L)'
;MGYSVRPPRLAGGKANDTRILKSINALAVLEVLRSASGLSRADIARATGLTPATVSSVVSILISAGIARETGLGESGGGRPPVLLEFNPDAFHIAGVDLGVSKVIAVVTNLEGQVVSRARLEIDAHAGPEAIVSRLLKATHTAFEAAGAVASRIAGIGLSVPGLIDAERGLSVFAPNIPGWANIHIVRRFRDELGLPCWVENDARAMAIGEAMFGA
;
A
#
# COMPACT_ATOMS: atom_id res chain seq x y z
N MET A 1 7.20 20.07 15.14
CA MET A 1 6.08 19.50 15.93
C MET A 1 6.24 17.99 15.90
N GLY A 2 6.79 17.39 16.96
CA GLY A 2 7.19 15.99 16.97
C GLY A 2 6.01 15.08 17.30
N TYR A 3 5.67 14.17 16.39
CA TYR A 3 4.71 13.09 16.65
C TYR A 3 5.40 12.03 17.50
N SER A 4 4.96 11.88 18.76
CA SER A 4 5.34 10.75 19.61
C SER A 4 4.32 9.64 19.43
N VAL A 5 4.66 8.63 18.63
CA VAL A 5 3.86 7.41 18.51
C VAL A 5 4.27 6.46 19.62
N ARG A 6 3.44 6.33 20.67
CA ARG A 6 3.61 5.28 21.68
C ARG A 6 3.12 3.94 21.12
N PRO A 7 3.92 2.87 21.17
CA PRO A 7 3.46 1.56 20.70
C PRO A 7 2.38 0.99 21.64
N PRO A 8 1.38 0.26 21.11
CA PRO A 8 0.32 -0.36 21.90
C PRO A 8 0.86 -1.52 22.73
N ARG A 9 0.38 -1.66 23.98
CA ARG A 9 0.60 -2.84 24.81
C ARG A 9 -0.47 -3.87 24.50
N LEU A 10 -0.09 -5.10 24.16
CA LEU A 10 -1.00 -6.24 24.11
C LEU A 10 -0.42 -7.43 24.86
N ALA A 11 -1.31 -8.10 25.60
CA ALA A 11 -1.06 -9.30 26.37
C ALA A 11 -1.53 -10.54 25.57
N GLY A 12 -0.66 -11.55 25.44
CA GLY A 12 -1.03 -12.97 25.42
C GLY A 12 -1.21 -13.69 24.08
N GLY A 13 -0.11 -14.28 23.56
CA GLY A 13 -0.09 -15.32 22.53
C GLY A 13 1.29 -15.52 21.89
N LYS A 14 2.24 -16.18 22.58
CA LYS A 14 3.71 -16.19 22.27
C LYS A 14 4.14 -16.24 20.78
N ALA A 15 3.47 -17.02 19.92
CA ALA A 15 3.83 -17.10 18.49
C ALA A 15 3.22 -15.96 17.64
N ASN A 16 1.97 -15.58 17.91
CA ASN A 16 1.29 -14.47 17.22
C ASN A 16 1.86 -13.12 17.67
N ASP A 17 2.15 -13.00 18.97
CA ASP A 17 2.82 -11.84 19.57
C ASP A 17 4.15 -11.54 18.89
N THR A 18 4.96 -12.58 18.62
CA THR A 18 6.28 -12.40 17.99
C THR A 18 6.15 -11.92 16.54
N ARG A 19 5.16 -12.40 15.78
CA ARG A 19 4.92 -11.95 14.40
C ARG A 19 4.41 -10.52 14.37
N ILE A 20 3.46 -10.19 15.24
CA ILE A 20 2.90 -8.84 15.38
C ILE A 20 3.99 -7.85 15.79
N LEU A 21 4.82 -8.19 16.78
CA LEU A 21 5.94 -7.35 17.21
C LEU A 21 6.96 -7.12 16.09
N LYS A 22 7.27 -8.15 15.30
CA LYS A 22 8.14 -7.99 14.12
C LYS A 22 7.54 -7.05 13.08
N SER A 23 6.24 -7.16 12.81
CA SER A 23 5.54 -6.25 11.88
C SER A 23 5.52 -4.81 12.39
N ILE A 24 5.28 -4.59 13.68
CA ILE A 24 5.30 -3.25 14.30
C ILE A 24 6.71 -2.65 14.20
N ASN A 25 7.75 -3.42 14.52
CA ASN A 25 9.12 -2.94 14.43
C ASN A 25 9.52 -2.63 12.97
N ALA A 26 9.08 -3.45 12.02
CA ALA A 26 9.29 -3.21 10.60
C ALA A 26 8.63 -1.91 10.13
N LEU A 27 7.39 -1.65 10.56
CA LEU A 27 6.68 -0.42 10.26
C LEU A 27 7.41 0.81 10.82
N ALA A 28 7.83 0.77 12.09
CA ALA A 28 8.54 1.89 12.72
C ALA A 28 9.88 2.21 12.00
N VAL A 29 10.65 1.19 11.61
CA VAL A 29 11.88 1.38 10.84
C VAL A 29 11.58 1.93 9.43
N LEU A 30 10.53 1.43 8.79
CA LEU A 30 10.11 1.87 7.46
C LEU A 30 9.67 3.33 7.45
N GLU A 31 8.90 3.76 8.45
CA GLU A 31 8.47 5.16 8.62
C GLU A 31 9.68 6.10 8.71
N VAL A 32 10.69 5.73 9.50
CA VAL A 32 11.93 6.50 9.62
C VAL A 32 12.66 6.57 8.27
N LEU A 33 12.83 5.44 7.58
CA LEU A 33 13.50 5.38 6.27
C LEU A 33 12.76 6.17 5.18
N ARG A 34 11.42 6.25 5.25
CA ARG A 34 10.61 7.07 4.33
C ARG A 34 10.72 8.56 4.63
N SER A 35 10.99 8.94 5.88
CA SER A 35 11.03 10.34 6.30
C SER A 35 12.37 11.03 6.05
N ALA A 36 13.45 10.26 5.89
CA ALA A 36 14.80 10.79 5.65
C ALA A 36 15.69 9.77 4.92
N SER A 37 16.52 10.28 4.01
CA SER A 37 17.55 9.50 3.31
C SER A 37 18.90 9.54 4.02
N GLY A 38 19.79 8.63 3.66
CA GLY A 38 21.18 8.64 4.14
C GLY A 38 21.32 8.30 5.63
N LEU A 39 20.42 7.49 6.18
CA LEU A 39 20.43 7.12 7.59
C LEU A 39 21.31 5.89 7.84
N SER A 40 22.10 5.90 8.91
CA SER A 40 22.74 4.67 9.39
C SER A 40 21.79 3.82 10.23
N ARG A 41 22.11 2.54 10.44
CA ARG A 41 21.40 1.69 11.41
C ARG A 41 21.39 2.29 12.83
N ALA A 42 22.41 3.04 13.20
CA ALA A 42 22.48 3.71 14.50
C ALA A 42 21.52 4.90 14.59
N ASP A 43 21.35 5.66 13.51
CA ASP A 43 20.37 6.74 13.43
C ASP A 43 18.95 6.21 13.57
N ILE A 44 18.65 5.13 12.83
CA ILE A 44 17.35 4.46 12.90
C ILE A 44 17.06 3.94 14.31
N ALA A 45 18.05 3.32 14.98
CA ALA A 45 17.90 2.87 16.37
C ALA A 45 17.58 4.01 17.33
N ARG A 46 18.25 5.16 17.19
CA ARG A 46 17.94 6.36 17.98
C ARG A 46 16.54 6.90 17.70
N ALA A 47 16.16 7.02 16.43
CA ALA A 47 14.87 7.59 16.03
C ALA A 47 13.69 6.71 16.45
N THR A 48 13.83 5.38 16.35
CA THR A 48 12.78 4.42 16.69
C THR A 48 12.76 4.00 18.16
N GLY A 49 13.86 4.21 18.90
CA GLY A 49 14.04 3.69 20.27
C GLY A 49 14.25 2.17 20.34
N LEU A 50 14.43 1.50 19.21
CA LEU A 50 14.67 0.06 19.14
C LEU A 50 16.15 -0.27 19.43
N THR A 51 16.41 -1.50 19.86
CA THR A 51 17.80 -1.95 20.07
C THR A 51 18.54 -2.08 18.74
N PRO A 52 19.87 -1.88 18.70
CA PRO A 52 20.67 -2.03 17.48
C PRO A 52 20.52 -3.40 16.81
N ALA A 53 20.37 -4.47 17.61
CA ALA A 53 20.15 -5.83 17.09
C ALA A 53 18.80 -5.96 16.38
N THR A 54 17.72 -5.39 16.94
CA THR A 54 16.39 -5.39 16.32
C THR A 54 16.41 -4.61 15.01
N VAL A 55 17.00 -3.40 15.00
CA VAL A 55 17.13 -2.60 13.77
C VAL A 55 17.92 -3.35 12.70
N SER A 56 19.05 -3.97 13.07
CA SER A 56 19.87 -4.72 12.11
C SER A 56 19.09 -5.87 11.47
N SER A 57 18.31 -6.60 12.26
CA SER A 57 17.45 -7.69 11.78
C SER A 57 16.37 -7.17 10.83
N VAL A 58 15.65 -6.12 11.22
CA VAL A 58 14.59 -5.50 10.41
C VAL A 58 15.13 -4.94 9.10
N VAL A 59 16.22 -4.17 9.16
CA VAL A 59 16.86 -3.59 7.97
C VAL A 59 17.31 -4.70 7.00
N SER A 60 17.85 -5.80 7.51
CA SER A 60 18.25 -6.93 6.65
C SER A 60 17.07 -7.54 5.90
N ILE A 61 15.91 -7.62 6.55
CA ILE A 61 14.65 -8.07 5.90
C ILE A 61 14.23 -7.08 4.82
N LEU A 62 14.24 -5.77 5.11
CA LEU A 62 13.85 -4.74 4.14
C LEU A 62 14.79 -4.69 2.94
N ILE A 63 16.10 -4.84 3.14
CA ILE A 63 17.08 -4.95 2.05
C ILE A 63 16.85 -6.20 1.22
N SER A 64 16.63 -7.35 1.86
CA SER A 64 16.38 -8.61 1.15
C SER A 64 15.09 -8.55 0.32
N ALA A 65 14.10 -7.78 0.77
CA ALA A 65 12.87 -7.52 0.04
C ALA A 65 13.00 -6.39 -1.02
N GLY A 66 14.16 -5.75 -1.11
CA GLY A 66 14.41 -4.62 -2.01
C GLY A 66 13.78 -3.30 -1.59
N ILE A 67 13.10 -3.24 -0.44
CA ILE A 67 12.39 -2.06 0.11
C ILE A 67 13.37 -1.02 0.64
N ALA A 68 14.55 -1.45 1.09
CA ALA A 68 15.66 -0.58 1.47
C ALA A 68 16.92 -0.94 0.68
N ARG A 69 17.83 0.01 0.50
CA ARG A 69 19.11 -0.19 -0.18
C ARG A 69 20.24 0.53 0.55
N GLU A 70 21.45 0.00 0.44
CA GLU A 70 22.67 0.64 0.92
C GLU A 70 23.17 1.62 -0.15
N THR A 71 23.41 2.89 0.21
CA THR A 71 23.78 3.95 -0.76
C THR A 71 25.20 4.49 -0.60
N GLY A 72 25.95 3.98 0.37
CA GLY A 72 27.36 4.31 0.53
C GLY A 72 27.81 4.31 1.99
N LEU A 73 28.94 4.97 2.24
CA LEU A 73 29.49 5.20 3.57
C LEU A 73 29.25 6.64 4.01
N GLY A 74 28.86 6.84 5.27
CA GLY A 74 28.75 8.16 5.89
C GLY A 74 30.09 8.67 6.42
N GLU A 75 30.12 9.92 6.88
CA GLU A 75 31.30 10.50 7.51
C GLU A 75 31.67 9.77 8.81
N SER A 76 32.98 9.59 9.04
CA SER A 76 33.48 8.95 10.27
C SER A 76 33.92 10.00 11.29
N GLY A 77 33.32 9.96 12.48
CA GLY A 77 33.70 10.77 13.63
C GLY A 77 34.65 10.09 14.63
N GLY A 78 35.32 9.00 14.24
CA GLY A 78 36.25 8.26 15.13
C GLY A 78 36.09 6.73 15.14
N GLY A 79 35.56 6.13 14.08
CA GLY A 79 35.38 4.67 13.97
C GLY A 79 35.26 4.18 12.52
N ARG A 80 34.74 2.97 12.30
CA ARG A 80 34.40 2.50 10.95
C ARG A 80 33.27 3.36 10.39
N PRO A 81 33.42 3.97 9.19
CA PRO A 81 32.35 4.71 8.55
C PRO A 81 31.04 3.89 8.50
N PRO A 82 29.89 4.45 8.90
CA PRO A 82 28.63 3.72 8.89
C PRO A 82 28.13 3.55 7.45
N VAL A 83 27.45 2.44 7.18
CA VAL A 83 26.73 2.26 5.91
C VAL A 83 25.42 3.04 5.96
N LEU A 84 25.16 3.82 4.91
CA LEU A 84 23.95 4.62 4.75
C LEU A 84 22.86 3.83 4.04
N LEU A 85 21.63 4.07 4.45
CA LEU A 85 20.42 3.38 3.99
C LEU A 85 19.45 4.39 3.41
N GLU A 86 18.73 3.94 2.38
CA GLU A 86 17.61 4.68 1.78
C GLU A 86 16.44 3.75 1.53
N PHE A 87 15.24 4.34 1.59
CA PHE A 87 14.02 3.72 1.09
C PHE A 87 14.05 3.60 -0.44
N ASN A 88 13.58 2.46 -0.95
CA ASN A 88 13.41 2.24 -2.38
C ASN A 88 11.91 2.25 -2.73
N PRO A 89 11.37 3.38 -3.24
CA PRO A 89 9.95 3.49 -3.53
C PRO A 89 9.50 2.57 -4.67
N ASP A 90 10.40 2.19 -5.58
CA ASP A 90 10.11 1.39 -6.78
C ASP A 90 10.32 -0.13 -6.57
N ALA A 91 10.53 -0.55 -5.31
CA ALA A 91 10.65 -1.96 -4.94
C ALA A 91 9.41 -2.76 -5.33
N PHE A 92 8.23 -2.18 -5.09
CA PHE A 92 6.92 -2.72 -5.41
C PHE A 92 6.01 -1.63 -5.92
N HIS A 93 4.95 -2.05 -6.61
CA HIS A 93 3.92 -1.16 -7.11
C HIS A 93 2.55 -1.58 -6.57
N ILE A 94 1.63 -0.64 -6.46
CA ILE A 94 0.26 -0.87 -6.00
C ILE A 94 -0.70 -0.33 -7.05
N ALA A 95 -1.76 -1.09 -7.31
CA ALA A 95 -2.85 -0.63 -8.17
C ALA A 95 -3.98 -0.04 -7.33
N GLY A 96 -4.48 1.13 -7.72
CA GLY A 96 -5.70 1.73 -7.18
C GLY A 96 -6.76 1.79 -8.26
N VAL A 97 -7.98 1.37 -7.95
CA VAL A 97 -9.11 1.37 -8.89
C VAL A 97 -10.32 2.01 -8.21
N ASP A 98 -10.82 3.07 -8.80
CA ASP A 98 -11.92 3.88 -8.28
C ASP A 98 -13.14 3.82 -9.21
N LEU A 99 -14.28 3.42 -8.65
CA LEU A 99 -15.58 3.50 -9.29
C LEU A 99 -16.25 4.83 -8.91
N GLY A 100 -16.08 5.83 -9.77
CA GLY A 100 -16.83 7.08 -9.68
C GLY A 100 -18.21 6.98 -10.32
N VAL A 101 -18.96 8.08 -10.27
CA VAL A 101 -20.35 8.16 -10.78
C VAL A 101 -20.44 7.92 -12.30
N SER A 102 -19.54 8.53 -13.08
CA SER A 102 -19.56 8.46 -14.55
C SER A 102 -18.31 7.84 -15.17
N LYS A 103 -17.34 7.46 -14.34
CA LYS A 103 -16.03 7.00 -14.79
C LYS A 103 -15.43 6.00 -13.82
N VAL A 104 -14.63 5.12 -14.39
CA VAL A 104 -13.66 4.32 -13.67
C VAL A 104 -12.28 4.94 -13.87
N ILE A 105 -11.52 5.06 -12.80
CA ILE A 105 -10.10 5.41 -12.85
C ILE A 105 -9.30 4.25 -12.29
N ALA A 106 -8.27 3.81 -13.00
CA ALA A 106 -7.28 2.89 -12.49
C ALA A 106 -5.90 3.55 -12.56
N VAL A 107 -5.08 3.37 -11.53
CA VAL A 107 -3.71 3.86 -11.45
C VAL A 107 -2.79 2.76 -10.97
N VAL A 108 -1.53 2.80 -11.41
CA VAL A 108 -0.43 2.05 -10.79
C VAL A 108 0.50 3.08 -10.16
N THR A 109 0.87 2.88 -8.90
CA THR A 109 1.79 3.76 -8.17
C THR A 109 2.97 3.00 -7.64
N ASN A 110 4.08 3.70 -7.39
CA ASN A 110 5.13 3.18 -6.51
C ASN A 110 4.73 3.33 -5.02
N LEU A 111 5.61 2.95 -4.10
CA LEU A 111 5.31 2.96 -2.66
C LEU A 111 5.23 4.37 -2.03
N GLU A 112 5.66 5.41 -2.75
CA GLU A 112 5.46 6.82 -2.38
C GLU A 112 4.14 7.38 -2.92
N GLY A 113 3.36 6.60 -3.66
CA GLY A 113 2.11 7.06 -4.26
C GLY A 113 2.31 7.83 -5.58
N GLN A 114 3.53 7.88 -6.11
CA GLN A 114 3.78 8.48 -7.41
C GLN A 114 3.15 7.62 -8.52
N VAL A 115 2.33 8.25 -9.37
CA VAL A 115 1.59 7.56 -10.43
C VAL A 115 2.55 7.20 -11.57
N VAL A 116 2.68 5.90 -11.84
CA VAL A 116 3.45 5.35 -12.96
C VAL A 116 2.59 5.24 -14.22
N SER A 117 1.34 4.80 -14.07
CA SER A 117 0.39 4.70 -15.17
C SER A 117 -1.03 5.01 -14.71
N ARG A 118 -1.87 5.41 -15.66
CA ARG A 118 -3.27 5.75 -15.41
C ARG A 118 -4.14 5.36 -16.59
N ALA A 119 -5.28 4.73 -16.28
CA ALA A 119 -6.38 4.53 -17.20
C ALA A 119 -7.62 5.26 -16.69
N ARG A 120 -8.41 5.80 -17.62
CA ARG A 120 -9.72 6.37 -17.34
C ARG A 120 -10.70 5.89 -18.39
N LEU A 121 -11.80 5.30 -17.93
CA LEU A 121 -12.86 4.79 -18.80
C LEU A 121 -14.20 5.36 -18.33
N GLU A 122 -14.98 5.94 -19.24
CA GLU A 122 -16.36 6.35 -18.92
C GLU A 122 -17.22 5.10 -18.66
N ILE A 123 -18.20 5.22 -17.74
CA ILE A 123 -19.17 4.19 -17.37
C ILE A 123 -20.53 4.83 -17.13
N ASP A 124 -21.59 4.14 -17.55
CA ASP A 124 -22.95 4.44 -17.14
C ASP A 124 -23.31 3.58 -15.91
N ALA A 125 -23.73 4.23 -14.82
CA ALA A 125 -24.18 3.55 -13.61
C ALA A 125 -25.40 2.62 -13.86
N HIS A 126 -26.13 2.83 -14.96
CA HIS A 126 -27.28 2.01 -15.35
C HIS A 126 -26.91 0.82 -16.25
N ALA A 127 -25.62 0.66 -16.61
CA ALA A 127 -25.16 -0.46 -17.42
C ALA A 127 -25.32 -1.82 -16.72
N GLY A 128 -25.60 -1.80 -15.41
CA GLY A 128 -25.81 -2.98 -14.58
C GLY A 128 -24.51 -3.54 -13.99
N PRO A 129 -24.60 -4.41 -12.96
CA PRO A 129 -23.45 -4.79 -12.15
C PRO A 129 -22.33 -5.47 -12.94
N GLU A 130 -22.66 -6.41 -13.81
CA GLU A 130 -21.65 -7.17 -14.59
C GLU A 130 -20.90 -6.27 -15.58
N ALA A 131 -21.59 -5.32 -16.22
CA ALA A 131 -20.96 -4.38 -17.13
C ALA A 131 -19.99 -3.44 -16.38
N ILE A 132 -20.37 -2.98 -15.19
CA ILE A 132 -19.53 -2.13 -14.33
C ILE A 132 -18.30 -2.92 -13.84
N VAL A 133 -18.46 -4.16 -13.37
CA VAL A 133 -17.34 -5.01 -12.95
C VAL A 133 -16.38 -5.27 -14.10
N SER A 134 -16.91 -5.60 -15.29
CA SER A 134 -16.10 -5.76 -16.50
C SER A 134 -15.35 -4.47 -16.87
N ARG A 135 -15.98 -3.31 -16.70
CA ARG A 135 -15.34 -2.01 -16.93
C ARG A 135 -14.21 -1.72 -15.95
N LEU A 136 -14.40 -2.07 -14.68
CA LEU A 136 -13.38 -1.94 -13.63
C LEU A 136 -12.14 -2.80 -13.94
N LEU A 137 -12.36 -4.07 -14.29
CA LEU A 137 -11.28 -4.97 -14.72
C LEU A 137 -10.58 -4.45 -15.97
N LYS A 138 -11.34 -3.99 -16.97
CA LYS A 138 -10.77 -3.42 -18.21
C LYS A 138 -9.89 -2.21 -17.92
N ALA A 139 -10.33 -1.28 -17.09
CA ALA A 139 -9.51 -0.12 -16.71
C ALA A 139 -8.22 -0.56 -16.01
N THR A 140 -8.29 -1.58 -15.16
CA THR A 140 -7.15 -2.14 -14.44
C THR A 140 -6.14 -2.76 -15.41
N HIS A 141 -6.59 -3.59 -16.35
CA HIS A 141 -5.73 -4.14 -17.40
C HIS A 141 -5.07 -3.04 -18.24
N THR A 142 -5.83 -2.02 -18.66
CA THR A 142 -5.27 -0.89 -19.42
C THR A 142 -4.18 -0.15 -18.62
N ALA A 143 -4.38 0.03 -17.31
CA ALA A 143 -3.35 0.63 -16.46
C ALA A 143 -2.11 -0.28 -16.33
N PHE A 144 -2.28 -1.60 -16.23
CA PHE A 144 -1.18 -2.56 -16.13
C PHE A 144 -0.37 -2.61 -17.43
N GLU A 145 -1.05 -2.66 -18.58
CA GLU A 145 -0.42 -2.59 -19.90
C GLU A 145 0.42 -1.32 -20.05
N ALA A 146 -0.15 -0.17 -19.67
CA ALA A 146 0.55 1.12 -19.70
C ALA A 146 1.72 1.20 -18.71
N ALA A 147 1.72 0.39 -17.64
CA ALA A 147 2.83 0.31 -16.69
C ALA A 147 4.03 -0.50 -17.25
N GLY A 148 3.84 -1.28 -18.31
CA GLY A 148 4.91 -2.02 -18.98
C GLY A 148 5.66 -2.96 -18.03
N ALA A 149 6.99 -2.83 -17.96
CA ALA A 149 7.84 -3.74 -17.21
C ALA A 149 7.53 -3.80 -15.70
N VAL A 150 6.97 -2.73 -15.11
CA VAL A 150 6.67 -2.70 -13.67
C VAL A 150 5.39 -3.46 -13.30
N ALA A 151 4.56 -3.83 -14.27
CA ALA A 151 3.33 -4.58 -14.02
C ALA A 151 3.60 -5.91 -13.27
N SER A 152 4.75 -6.55 -13.55
CA SER A 152 5.21 -7.76 -12.87
C SER A 152 5.55 -7.58 -11.37
N ARG A 153 5.69 -6.33 -10.91
CA ARG A 153 6.01 -5.96 -9.51
C ARG A 153 4.83 -5.36 -8.77
N ILE A 154 3.62 -5.43 -9.34
CA ILE A 154 2.40 -5.00 -8.66
C ILE A 154 2.10 -6.01 -7.55
N ALA A 155 2.16 -5.56 -6.30
CA ALA A 155 2.01 -6.42 -5.12
C ALA A 155 0.54 -6.60 -4.69
N GLY A 156 -0.36 -5.73 -5.17
CA GLY A 156 -1.78 -5.81 -4.83
C GLY A 156 -2.62 -4.67 -5.39
N ILE A 157 -3.92 -4.78 -5.16
CA ILE A 157 -4.96 -3.90 -5.74
C ILE A 157 -5.88 -3.38 -4.63
N GLY A 158 -6.06 -2.07 -4.56
CA GLY A 158 -7.09 -1.42 -3.75
C GLY A 158 -8.26 -0.95 -4.62
N LEU A 159 -9.48 -1.34 -4.25
CA LEU A 159 -10.72 -0.93 -4.88
C LEU A 159 -11.44 0.11 -4.01
N SER A 160 -11.86 1.21 -4.64
CA SER A 160 -12.75 2.23 -4.07
C SER A 160 -14.09 2.12 -4.80
N VAL A 161 -15.16 1.80 -4.07
CA VAL A 161 -16.51 1.67 -4.66
C VAL A 161 -17.57 2.34 -3.77
N PRO A 162 -18.64 2.89 -4.36
CA PRO A 162 -19.68 3.57 -3.60
C PRO A 162 -20.53 2.59 -2.79
N GLY A 163 -21.09 3.11 -1.69
CA GLY A 163 -22.10 2.42 -0.89
C GLY A 163 -21.54 1.60 0.27
N LEU A 164 -22.31 0.60 0.70
CA LEU A 164 -22.05 -0.22 1.89
C LEU A 164 -21.11 -1.37 1.55
N ILE A 165 -19.98 -1.43 2.27
CA ILE A 165 -18.91 -2.40 2.05
C ILE A 165 -18.70 -3.27 3.29
N ASP A 166 -18.64 -4.58 3.08
CA ASP A 166 -18.09 -5.55 4.02
C ASP A 166 -16.66 -5.89 3.56
N ALA A 167 -15.70 -5.13 4.08
CA ALA A 167 -14.30 -5.21 3.67
C ALA A 167 -13.65 -6.54 4.09
N GLU A 168 -14.09 -7.13 5.22
CA GLU A 168 -13.57 -8.41 5.71
C GLU A 168 -13.89 -9.55 4.74
N ARG A 169 -15.13 -9.56 4.22
CA ARG A 169 -15.55 -10.54 3.20
C ARG A 169 -15.24 -10.13 1.77
N GLY A 170 -14.74 -8.90 1.57
CA GLY A 170 -14.46 -8.35 0.24
C GLY A 170 -15.72 -8.17 -0.61
N LEU A 171 -16.83 -7.80 0.03
CA LEU A 171 -18.17 -7.75 -0.54
C LEU A 171 -18.65 -6.29 -0.62
N SER A 172 -19.05 -5.86 -1.82
CA SER A 172 -19.84 -4.64 -2.00
C SER A 172 -21.31 -4.99 -1.80
N VAL A 173 -21.84 -4.69 -0.61
CA VAL A 173 -23.15 -5.15 -0.15
C VAL A 173 -24.26 -4.45 -0.92
N PHE A 174 -24.15 -3.13 -1.09
CA PHE A 174 -25.18 -2.33 -1.74
C PHE A 174 -24.63 -0.98 -2.20
N ALA A 175 -25.05 -0.50 -3.37
CA ALA A 175 -24.73 0.83 -3.89
C ALA A 175 -26.02 1.54 -4.34
N PRO A 176 -26.48 2.60 -3.65
CA PRO A 176 -27.80 3.20 -3.90
C PRO A 176 -27.92 3.84 -5.28
N ASN A 177 -26.81 4.31 -5.85
CA ASN A 177 -26.79 5.04 -7.11
C ASN A 177 -26.58 4.12 -8.33
N ILE A 178 -26.56 2.79 -8.14
CA ILE A 178 -26.29 1.81 -9.20
C ILE A 178 -27.44 0.79 -9.23
N PRO A 179 -28.38 0.91 -10.18
CA PRO A 179 -29.50 0.00 -10.28
C PRO A 179 -29.08 -1.48 -10.39
N GLY A 180 -29.74 -2.33 -9.61
CA GLY A 180 -29.45 -3.76 -9.56
C GLY A 180 -28.17 -4.15 -8.81
N TRP A 181 -27.44 -3.19 -8.23
CA TRP A 181 -26.21 -3.48 -7.49
C TRP A 181 -26.48 -3.96 -6.07
N ALA A 182 -26.28 -5.26 -5.84
CA ALA A 182 -26.37 -5.85 -4.51
C ALA A 182 -25.47 -7.09 -4.38
N ASN A 183 -24.80 -7.23 -3.24
CA ASN A 183 -24.01 -8.39 -2.84
C ASN A 183 -22.96 -8.83 -3.88
N ILE A 184 -22.18 -7.88 -4.41
CA ILE A 184 -21.13 -8.17 -5.38
C ILE A 184 -19.83 -8.52 -4.66
N HIS A 185 -19.39 -9.78 -4.77
CA HIS A 185 -18.09 -10.25 -4.25
C HIS A 185 -16.91 -9.72 -5.08
N ILE A 186 -16.75 -8.40 -5.10
CA ILE A 186 -15.87 -7.69 -6.03
C ILE A 186 -14.39 -8.08 -5.86
N VAL A 187 -13.94 -8.28 -4.62
CA VAL A 187 -12.57 -8.73 -4.32
C VAL A 187 -12.31 -10.10 -4.92
N ARG A 188 -13.28 -11.02 -4.84
CA ARG A 188 -13.14 -12.36 -5.45
C ARG A 188 -13.07 -12.26 -6.97
N ARG A 189 -13.93 -11.45 -7.60
CA ARG A 189 -13.92 -11.24 -9.05
C ARG A 189 -12.55 -10.71 -9.53
N PHE A 190 -11.98 -9.76 -8.80
CA PHE A 190 -10.63 -9.24 -9.09
C PHE A 190 -9.52 -10.26 -8.85
N ARG A 191 -9.58 -11.03 -7.77
CA ARG A 191 -8.59 -12.08 -7.47
C ARG A 191 -8.62 -13.21 -8.49
N ASP A 192 -9.82 -13.65 -8.88
CA ASP A 192 -10.00 -14.74 -9.84
C ASP A 192 -9.49 -14.32 -11.23
N GLU A 193 -9.66 -13.06 -11.62
CA GLU A 193 -9.18 -12.53 -12.91
C GLU A 193 -7.68 -12.21 -12.92
N LEU A 194 -7.18 -11.52 -11.88
CA LEU A 194 -5.83 -10.92 -11.91
C LEU A 194 -4.79 -11.72 -11.12
N GLY A 195 -5.21 -12.68 -10.29
CA GLY A 195 -4.31 -13.48 -9.46
C GLY A 195 -3.58 -12.70 -8.36
N LEU A 196 -3.98 -11.45 -8.09
CA LEU A 196 -3.33 -10.56 -7.13
C LEU A 196 -4.16 -10.36 -5.86
N PRO A 197 -3.52 -10.17 -4.69
CA PRO A 197 -4.21 -9.72 -3.49
C PRO A 197 -5.00 -8.44 -3.76
N CYS A 198 -6.25 -8.43 -3.31
CA CYS A 198 -7.18 -7.32 -3.54
C CYS A 198 -7.95 -6.99 -2.27
N TRP A 199 -8.22 -5.71 -2.08
CA TRP A 199 -9.01 -5.14 -1.00
C TRP A 199 -10.04 -4.18 -1.57
N VAL A 200 -11.13 -3.94 -0.83
CA VAL A 200 -12.16 -2.97 -1.20
C VAL A 200 -12.47 -2.08 0.00
N GLU A 201 -12.68 -0.81 -0.28
CA GLU A 201 -13.07 0.21 0.69
C GLU A 201 -14.21 1.06 0.10
N ASN A 202 -14.99 1.66 0.99
CA ASN A 202 -15.96 2.67 0.60
C ASN A 202 -15.25 3.91 0.03
N ASP A 203 -15.80 4.47 -1.05
CA ASP A 203 -15.29 5.66 -1.74
C ASP A 203 -14.98 6.87 -0.85
N ALA A 204 -15.90 7.26 0.03
CA ALA A 204 -15.69 8.38 0.94
C ALA A 204 -14.56 8.11 1.95
N ARG A 205 -14.46 6.87 2.46
CA ARG A 205 -13.36 6.46 3.34
C ARG A 205 -12.03 6.41 2.60
N ALA A 206 -12.01 5.88 1.38
CA ALA A 206 -10.82 5.83 0.53
C ALA A 206 -10.31 7.25 0.21
N MET A 207 -11.21 8.19 -0.11
CA MET A 207 -10.86 9.61 -0.26
C MET A 207 -10.27 10.19 1.03
N ALA A 208 -10.90 9.97 2.18
CA ALA A 208 -10.39 10.48 3.46
C ALA A 208 -8.99 9.93 3.79
N ILE A 209 -8.73 8.65 3.50
CA ILE A 209 -7.39 8.04 3.64
C ILE A 209 -6.41 8.72 2.66
N GLY A 210 -6.82 8.92 1.40
CA GLY A 210 -6.00 9.60 0.40
C GLY A 210 -5.61 11.01 0.81
N GLU A 211 -6.56 11.82 1.28
CA GLU A 211 -6.31 13.17 1.80
C GLU A 211 -5.41 13.16 3.05
N ALA A 212 -5.63 12.23 3.98
CA ALA A 212 -4.79 12.13 5.17
C ALA A 212 -3.33 11.73 4.87
N MET A 213 -3.10 10.98 3.78
CA MET A 213 -1.77 10.50 3.39
C MET A 213 -1.04 11.42 2.42
N PHE A 214 -1.76 12.09 1.53
CA PHE A 214 -1.20 12.83 0.39
C PHE A 214 -1.77 14.24 0.20
N GLY A 215 -2.78 14.63 0.99
CA GLY A 215 -3.37 15.96 0.98
C GLY A 215 -2.47 17.02 1.64
N ALA A 216 -2.88 18.27 1.52
CA ALA A 216 -2.16 19.46 2.02
C ALA A 216 -2.62 19.91 3.42
#